data_AF-A0AAW5ZCK5-F1
#
_entry.id   AF-A0AAW5ZCK5-F1
#
_cell.length_a   1.000
_cell.length_b   1.000
_cell.length_c   1.000
_cell.angle_alpha   90.00
_cell.angle_beta   90.00
_cell.angle_gamma   90.00
#
_symmetry.space_group_name_H-M   'P 1'
#
loop_
_entity.id
_entity.type
_entity.pdbx_description
1 polymer ?
#
loop_
_entity_poly.entity_id
_entity_poly.type
_entity_poly.pdbx_seq_one_letter_code
_entity_poly.pdbx_strand_id
1 'polypeptide(L)' 'QKAHGVITASAGNHAQGVAFSSARLGVKALIVMPTATADIKVDAVRGFGGEVLLHGANFDEAKAKAIELSQ' A
#
# COMPACT_ATOMS: atom_id res chain seq x y z
N GLN A 1 3.72 15.93 -9.99
CA GLN A 1 3.07 14.96 -9.09
C GLN A 1 3.66 13.55 -9.19
N LYS A 2 3.73 12.91 -10.38
CA LYS A 2 4.25 11.52 -10.54
C LYS A 2 5.63 11.23 -9.92
N ALA A 3 6.51 12.23 -9.81
CA ALA A 3 7.84 12.08 -9.22
C ALA A 3 7.84 11.71 -7.72
N HIS A 4 6.76 12.00 -6.98
CA HIS A 4 6.70 11.80 -5.53
C HIS A 4 6.09 10.45 -5.12
N GLY A 5 5.66 9.61 -6.07
CA GLY A 5 4.96 8.37 -5.77
C GLY A 5 3.53 8.60 -5.25
N VAL A 6 2.90 7.51 -4.82
CA VAL A 6 1.59 7.51 -4.15
C VAL A 6 1.63 6.62 -2.92
N ILE A 7 0.81 6.95 -1.92
CA ILE A 7 0.65 6.15 -0.71
C ILE A 7 -0.84 5.90 -0.44
N THR A 8 -1.19 4.71 0.02
CA THR A 8 -2.56 4.40 0.49
C THR A 8 -2.52 3.36 1.61
N ALA A 9 -3.56 3.34 2.44
CA ALA A 9 -3.78 2.27 3.41
C ALA A 9 -4.90 1.37 2.90
N SER A 10 -4.60 0.10 2.64
CA SER A 10 -5.58 -0.92 2.26
C SER A 10 -4.93 -2.31 2.24
N ALA A 11 -5.67 -3.33 2.65
CA ALA A 11 -5.27 -4.74 2.56
C ALA A 11 -6.12 -5.55 1.56
N GLY A 12 -6.77 -4.89 0.59
CA GLY A 12 -7.73 -5.52 -0.32
C GLY A 12 -7.62 -5.06 -1.77
N ASN A 13 -8.73 -5.09 -2.49
CA ASN A 13 -8.77 -4.80 -3.93
C ASN A 13 -8.24 -3.40 -4.27
N HIS A 14 -8.47 -2.41 -3.39
CA HIS A 14 -7.93 -1.07 -3.60
C HIS A 14 -6.39 -1.08 -3.60
N ALA A 15 -5.76 -1.81 -2.67
CA ALA A 15 -4.31 -1.95 -2.65
C ALA A 15 -3.75 -2.57 -3.93
N GLN A 16 -4.38 -3.64 -4.41
CA GLN A 16 -3.98 -4.32 -5.65
C GLN A 16 -4.18 -3.41 -6.86
N GLY A 17 -5.30 -2.70 -6.94
CA GLY A 17 -5.59 -1.77 -8.02
C GLY A 17 -4.63 -0.60 -8.08
N VAL A 18 -4.26 -0.04 -6.91
CA VAL A 18 -3.25 1.02 -6.82
C VAL A 18 -1.88 0.48 -7.20
N ALA A 19 -1.46 -0.67 -6.67
CA ALA A 19 -0.17 -1.29 -7.01
C ALA A 19 -0.04 -1.54 -8.52
N PHE A 20 -1.03 -2.21 -9.11
CA PHE A 20 -1.06 -2.53 -10.53
C PHE A 20 -1.04 -1.27 -11.42
N SER A 21 -1.86 -0.27 -11.08
CA SER A 21 -1.95 0.97 -11.86
C SER A 21 -0.65 1.78 -11.76
N SER A 22 -0.09 1.89 -10.55
CA SER A 22 1.14 2.64 -10.30
C SER A 22 2.34 1.99 -10.98
N ALA A 23 2.47 0.66 -10.92
CA ALA A 23 3.51 -0.08 -11.63
C ALA A 23 3.45 0.17 -13.14
N ARG A 24 2.24 0.12 -13.74
CA ARG A 24 2.04 0.41 -15.17
C ARG A 24 2.35 1.85 -15.55
N LEU A 25 2.16 2.79 -14.63
CA LEU A 25 2.44 4.22 -14.83
C LEU A 25 3.88 4.61 -14.50
N GLY A 26 4.72 3.67 -14.03
CA GLY A 26 6.09 3.94 -13.58
C GLY A 26 6.15 4.81 -12.32
N VAL A 27 5.10 4.77 -11.49
CA VAL A 27 4.99 5.53 -10.24
C VAL A 27 5.18 4.57 -9.07
N LYS A 28 5.98 4.97 -8.07
CA LYS A 28 6.13 4.19 -6.85
C LYS A 28 4.84 4.22 -6.04
N ALA A 29 4.39 3.07 -5.54
CA ALA A 29 3.22 2.97 -4.68
C ALA A 29 3.59 2.29 -3.36
N LEU A 30 3.44 3.02 -2.26
CA LEU A 30 3.56 2.47 -0.91
C LEU A 30 2.17 2.13 -0.37
N ILE A 31 1.97 0.86 0.00
CA ILE A 31 0.72 0.36 0.55
C ILE A 31 0.94 0.02 2.02
N VAL A 32 0.25 0.72 2.91
CA VAL A 32 0.29 0.44 4.34
C VAL A 32 -0.82 -0.55 4.68
N MET A 33 -0.46 -1.66 5.34
CA MET A 33 -1.38 -2.71 5.75
C MET A 33 -1.20 -3.03 7.24
N PRO A 34 -2.24 -3.48 7.96
CA PRO A 34 -2.09 -4.00 9.32
C PRO A 34 -1.10 -5.17 9.38
N THR A 35 -0.37 -5.29 10.49
CA THR A 35 0.58 -6.39 10.72
C THR A 35 -0.09 -7.77 10.72
N ALA A 36 -1.38 -7.84 11.07
CA ALA A 36 -2.19 -9.06 11.03
C ALA A 36 -2.71 -9.42 9.62
N THR A 37 -2.31 -8.69 8.57
CA THR A 37 -2.73 -8.98 7.20
C THR A 37 -2.15 -10.31 6.71
N ALA A 38 -3.01 -11.20 6.22
CA ALA A 38 -2.58 -12.49 5.69
C ALA A 38 -1.56 -12.34 4.54
N ASP A 39 -0.52 -13.16 4.55
CA ASP A 39 0.60 -13.10 3.59
C ASP A 39 0.14 -13.13 2.13
N ILE A 40 -0.87 -13.95 1.81
CA ILE A 40 -1.44 -14.01 0.45
C ILE A 40 -1.91 -12.65 -0.09
N LYS A 41 -2.39 -11.76 0.78
CA LYS A 41 -2.83 -10.41 0.39
C LYS A 41 -1.65 -9.46 0.22
N VAL A 42 -0.64 -9.61 1.07
CA VAL A 42 0.63 -8.86 0.98
C VAL A 42 1.36 -9.22 -0.31
N ASP A 43 1.46 -10.50 -0.60
CA ASP A 43 2.14 -11.04 -1.77
C ASP A 43 1.42 -10.67 -3.06
N ALA A 44 0.09 -10.63 -3.08
CA ALA A 44 -0.66 -10.13 -4.23
C ALA A 44 -0.28 -8.68 -4.57
N VAL A 45 -0.13 -7.81 -3.58
CA VAL A 45 0.25 -6.41 -3.80
C VAL A 45 1.71 -6.28 -4.26
N ARG A 46 2.62 -7.03 -3.65
CA ARG A 46 4.02 -7.10 -4.09
C ARG A 46 4.14 -7.63 -5.51
N GLY A 47 3.37 -8.66 -5.86
CA GLY A 47 3.30 -9.24 -7.20
C GLY A 47 2.81 -8.26 -8.26
N PHE A 48 1.97 -7.28 -7.88
CA PHE A 48 1.57 -6.18 -8.76
C PHE A 48 2.55 -5.00 -8.80
N GLY A 49 3.69 -5.09 -8.12
CA GLY A 49 4.74 -4.07 -8.11
C GLY A 49 4.54 -2.96 -7.08
N GLY A 50 3.64 -3.15 -6.11
CA GLY A 50 3.47 -2.24 -4.97
C GLY A 50 4.44 -2.57 -3.83
N GLU A 51 4.97 -1.53 -3.19
CA GLU A 51 5.73 -1.66 -1.94
C GLU A 51 4.75 -1.82 -0.77
N VAL A 52 5.03 -2.71 0.18
CA VAL A 52 4.14 -2.94 1.33
C VAL A 52 4.84 -2.61 2.64
N LEU A 53 4.20 -1.78 3.45
CA LEU A 53 4.58 -1.50 4.84
C LEU A 53 3.55 -2.13 5.77
N LEU A 54 3.99 -3.08 6.61
CA LEU A 54 3.16 -3.64 7.66
C LEU A 54 3.24 -2.77 8.91
N HIS A 55 2.13 -2.15 9.31
CA HIS A 55 2.06 -1.27 10.46
C HIS A 55 0.69 -1.28 11.13
N GLY A 56 0.69 -1.26 12.46
CA GLY A 56 -0.52 -1.22 13.29
C GLY A 56 -1.20 -2.59 13.45
N ALA A 57 -2.09 -2.66 14.43
CA ALA A 57 -2.90 -3.83 14.73
C ALA A 57 -4.17 -3.92 13.86
N ASN A 58 -4.64 -2.78 13.36
CA ASN A 58 -5.88 -2.65 12.59
C ASN A 58 -5.74 -1.62 11.46
N PHE A 59 -6.80 -1.48 10.67
CA PHE A 59 -6.83 -0.57 9.53
C PHE A 59 -6.66 0.90 9.91
N ASP A 60 -7.23 1.35 11.04
CA ASP A 60 -7.17 2.75 11.44
C ASP A 60 -5.74 3.17 11.80
N GLU A 61 -4.98 2.31 12.48
CA GLU A 61 -3.56 2.53 12.76
C GLU A 61 -2.72 2.54 11.47
N ALA A 62 -2.98 1.60 10.55
CA ALA A 62 -2.32 1.58 9.24
C ALA A 62 -2.62 2.86 8.44
N LYS A 63 -3.88 3.34 8.49
CA LYS A 63 -4.32 4.58 7.85
C LYS A 63 -3.67 5.81 8.47
N ALA A 64 -3.61 5.89 9.80
CA ALA A 64 -2.93 6.98 10.49
C ALA A 64 -1.46 7.06 10.06
N LYS A 65 -0.79 5.90 9.96
CA LYS A 65 0.59 5.84 9.49
C LYS A 65 0.75 6.26 8.02
N ALA A 66 -0.18 5.85 7.16
CA ALA A 66 -0.18 6.28 5.76
C ALA A 66 -0.35 7.81 5.63
N ILE A 67 -1.20 8.42 6.46
CA ILE A 67 -1.38 9.88 6.48
C ILE A 67 -0.10 10.58 6.97
N GLU A 68 0.52 10.07 8.04
CA GLU A 68 1.79 10.60 8.57
C GLU A 68 2.89 10.59 7.50
N LEU A 69 3.03 9.49 6.75
CA LEU A 69 4.03 9.33 5.68
C LEU A 69 3.68 10.09 4.39
N SER A 70 2.47 10.62 4.27
CA SER A 70 2.01 11.37 3.08
C SER A 70 2.32 12.87 3.12
N GLN A 71 2.82 13.38 4.26
CA GLN A 71 3.24 14.77 4.43
C GLN A 71 4.65 15.00 3.87
#